data_AF-A3Z2L0-F1
#
_entry.id   AF-A3Z2L0-F1
#
_cell.length_a   1.000
_cell.length_b   1.000
_cell.length_c   1.000
_cell.angle_alpha   90.00
_cell.angle_beta   90.00
_cell.angle_gamma   90.00
#
_symmetry.space_group_name_H-M   'P 1'
#
loop_
_entity.id
_entity.type
_entity.pdbx_description
1 polymer ?
#
loop_
_entity_poly.entity_id
_entity_poly.type
_entity_poly.pdbx_seq_one_letter_code
_entity_poly.pdbx_strand_id
1 'polypeptide(L)'
;RRCLVEPTLNSFNFAGICSRYLDSNGYSLRSGGSDLGRRFRLRVMQRGSTLQLQAFNPDQKAPIVVGRAPIPRRQRNGFVRLKLNDDWQLERRAYQGQTLSHLYFANPDPIQLLMARAIRQARGSSMAKLGPSRAPSMPPPIPPSPKTSRGSSLASRLSSVQRVASAGPIPLQVIPYKSQR
;
A
#
# COMPACT_ATOMS: atom_id res chain seq x y z
N ARG A 1 27.00 -1.57 12.96
CA ARG A 1 26.90 -1.78 14.43
C ARG A 1 25.42 -1.62 14.83
N ARG A 2 24.85 -2.60 15.54
CA ARG A 2 23.44 -2.57 15.99
C ARG A 2 23.32 -1.48 17.06
N CYS A 3 22.47 -0.47 16.84
CA CYS A 3 22.21 0.53 17.86
C CYS A 3 21.15 -0.04 18.81
N LEU A 4 21.59 -0.43 20.00
CA LEU A 4 20.74 -0.73 21.14
C LEU A 4 20.19 0.63 21.60
N VAL A 5 18.89 0.84 21.48
CA VAL A 5 18.25 2.06 22.00
C VAL A 5 18.04 1.82 23.49
N GLU A 6 18.86 2.47 24.31
CA GLU A 6 18.84 2.36 25.77
C GLU A 6 17.71 3.24 26.33
N PRO A 7 16.61 2.67 26.85
CA PRO A 7 15.43 3.43 27.22
C PRO A 7 15.37 3.56 28.73
N THR A 8 16.20 4.42 29.31
CA THR A 8 15.89 4.99 30.61
C THR A 8 15.52 6.45 30.39
N LEU A 9 14.46 6.93 31.05
CA LEU A 9 14.13 8.36 31.08
C LEU A 9 15.33 9.21 31.56
N ASN A 10 16.31 8.61 32.24
CA ASN A 10 17.55 9.29 32.66
C ASN A 10 18.64 9.38 31.58
N SER A 11 18.64 8.51 30.56
CA SER A 11 19.69 8.48 29.52
C SER A 11 19.26 9.10 28.20
N PHE A 12 17.97 9.42 28.04
CA PHE A 12 17.52 10.23 26.91
C PHE A 12 17.94 11.68 27.17
N ASN A 13 18.93 12.16 26.42
CA ASN A 13 19.27 13.57 26.48
C ASN A 13 18.11 14.39 25.89
N PHE A 14 17.31 14.98 26.77
CA PHE A 14 16.21 15.87 26.40
C PHE A 14 16.67 17.31 26.17
N ALA A 15 17.94 17.63 26.41
CA ALA A 15 18.48 18.96 26.14
C ALA A 15 18.41 19.22 24.62
N GLY A 16 17.50 20.11 24.22
CA GLY A 16 17.25 20.48 22.82
C GLY A 16 15.91 20.02 22.24
N ILE A 17 15.09 19.24 22.98
CA ILE A 17 13.75 18.85 22.54
C ILE A 17 12.70 19.70 23.28
N CYS A 18 12.47 20.94 22.83
CA CYS A 18 11.49 21.85 23.44
C CYS A 18 10.01 21.40 23.30
N SER A 19 9.73 20.19 22.81
CA SER A 19 8.37 19.71 22.61
C SER A 19 8.28 18.19 22.63
N ARG A 20 7.44 17.66 23.52
CA ARG A 20 7.08 16.24 23.60
C ARG A 20 5.73 16.03 22.93
N TYR A 21 5.65 15.11 21.97
CA TYR A 21 4.41 14.72 21.31
C TYR A 21 3.94 13.43 21.97
N LEU A 22 2.88 13.55 22.77
CA LEU A 22 2.42 12.49 23.66
C LEU A 22 1.48 11.49 22.97
N ASP A 23 0.87 11.89 21.86
CA ASP A 23 -0.15 11.09 21.18
C ASP A 23 -0.17 11.35 19.65
N SER A 24 -1.06 10.64 18.96
CA SER A 24 -1.29 10.79 17.52
C SER A 24 -1.89 12.14 17.11
N ASN A 25 -2.45 12.91 18.05
CA ASN A 25 -3.11 14.19 17.76
C ASN A 25 -2.10 15.30 17.48
N GLY A 26 -0.88 15.18 17.97
CA GLY A 26 0.23 16.10 17.67
C GLY A 26 0.83 15.97 16.26
N TYR A 27 0.27 15.07 15.44
CA TYR A 27 0.77 14.74 14.11
C TYR A 27 -0.32 14.84 13.05
N SER A 28 0.08 15.21 11.83
CA SER A 28 -0.81 15.14 10.65
C SER A 28 -0.05 14.75 9.39
N LEU A 29 -0.81 14.40 8.36
CA LEU A 29 -0.26 14.06 7.06
C LEU A 29 -0.18 15.31 6.18
N ARG A 30 0.95 15.50 5.50
CA ARG A 30 1.12 16.43 4.37
C ARG A 30 1.50 15.64 3.14
N SER A 31 0.89 15.93 2.01
CA SER A 31 1.15 15.24 0.76
C SER A 31 0.94 16.18 -0.41
N GLY A 32 1.88 16.19 -1.37
CA GLY A 32 1.81 17.06 -2.54
C GLY A 32 1.63 18.55 -2.19
N GLY A 33 2.29 19.00 -1.11
CA GLY A 33 2.17 20.37 -0.61
C GLY A 33 0.86 20.70 0.13
N SER A 34 -0.07 19.76 0.27
CA SER A 34 -1.35 19.97 0.95
C SER A 34 -1.40 19.33 2.34
N ASP A 35 -1.88 20.07 3.33
CA ASP A 35 -2.16 19.57 4.67
C ASP A 35 -3.47 18.77 4.68
N LEU A 36 -3.41 17.48 5.01
CA LEU A 36 -4.58 16.59 4.96
C LEU A 36 -5.37 16.55 6.28
N GLY A 37 -4.88 17.26 7.30
CA GLY A 37 -5.54 17.47 8.58
C GLY A 37 -6.13 16.20 9.18
N ARG A 38 -7.39 16.26 9.61
CA ARG A 38 -8.12 15.15 10.25
C ARG A 38 -8.62 14.07 9.28
N ARG A 39 -8.47 14.25 7.96
CA ARG A 39 -8.94 13.26 6.96
C ARG A 39 -8.18 11.94 7.06
N PHE A 40 -6.94 12.00 7.55
CA PHE A 40 -6.12 10.82 7.79
C PHE A 40 -5.74 10.76 9.26
N ARG A 41 -6.06 9.61 9.87
CA ARG A 41 -5.63 9.29 11.22
C ARG A 41 -4.35 8.47 11.16
N LEU A 42 -3.44 8.73 12.09
CA LEU A 42 -2.21 7.97 12.23
C LEU A 42 -2.43 6.87 13.28
N ARG A 43 -1.99 5.66 12.95
CA ARG A 43 -2.00 4.54 13.89
C ARG A 43 -0.75 3.70 13.72
N VAL A 44 -0.32 3.06 14.80
CA VAL A 44 0.72 2.03 14.74
C VAL A 44 0.05 0.67 14.73
N MET A 45 0.36 -0.15 13.73
CA MET A 45 -0.19 -1.49 13.57
C MET A 45 0.92 -2.51 13.38
N GLN A 46 0.84 -3.63 14.09
CA GLN A 46 1.73 -4.76 13.89
C GLN A 46 1.34 -5.54 12.62
N ARG A 47 2.33 -5.82 11.78
CA ARG A 47 2.23 -6.71 10.61
C ARG A 47 3.40 -7.69 10.64
N GLY A 48 3.12 -8.92 11.05
CA GLY A 48 4.14 -9.95 11.26
C GLY A 48 5.14 -9.52 12.35
N SER A 49 6.42 -9.49 11.99
CA SER A 49 7.53 -9.08 12.86
C SER A 49 7.86 -7.58 12.80
N THR A 50 7.00 -6.77 12.16
CA THR A 50 7.23 -5.33 11.95
C THR A 50 6.08 -4.50 12.49
N LEU A 51 6.38 -3.40 13.18
CA LEU A 51 5.44 -2.32 13.46
C LEU A 51 5.40 -1.37 12.26
N GLN A 52 4.20 -0.97 11.86
CA GLN A 52 3.97 -0.02 10.78
C GLN A 52 3.26 1.21 11.32
N LEU A 53 3.84 2.38 11.09
CA LEU A 53 3.10 3.64 11.18
C LEU A 53 2.27 3.79 9.91
N GLN A 54 0.95 3.84 10.08
CA GLN A 54 -0.02 3.87 9.00
C GLN A 54 -0.84 5.16 9.06
N ALA A 55 -0.94 5.84 7.92
CA ALA A 55 -1.98 6.83 7.67
C ALA A 55 -3.22 6.10 7.10
N PHE A 56 -4.35 6.31 7.74
CA PHE A 56 -5.60 5.60 7.45
C PHE A 56 -6.77 6.57 7.39
N ASN A 57 -7.64 6.35 6.42
CA ASN A 57 -8.96 6.98 6.31
C ASN A 57 -10.01 5.84 6.25
N PRO A 58 -11.12 5.91 7.01
CA PRO A 58 -12.21 4.93 6.95
C PRO A 58 -12.70 4.59 5.53
N ASP A 59 -12.72 5.58 4.62
CA ASP A 59 -13.20 5.41 3.26
C ASP A 59 -12.16 4.72 2.34
N GLN A 60 -10.92 4.55 2.83
CA GLN A 60 -9.81 4.04 2.03
C GLN A 60 -9.65 2.52 2.17
N LYS A 61 -9.51 1.84 1.03
CA LYS A 61 -9.37 0.37 0.97
C LYS A 61 -8.06 -0.18 1.57
N ALA A 62 -7.00 0.61 1.61
CA ALA A 62 -5.70 0.19 2.10
C ALA A 62 -4.99 1.34 2.82
N PRO A 63 -4.37 1.13 4.00
CA PRO A 63 -3.63 2.18 4.69
C PRO A 63 -2.32 2.53 3.97
N ILE A 64 -1.92 3.79 4.01
CA ILE A 64 -0.62 4.25 3.52
C ILE A 64 0.42 4.02 4.62
N VAL A 65 1.49 3.29 4.32
CA VAL A 65 2.56 3.05 5.28
C VAL A 65 3.57 4.19 5.22
N VAL A 66 3.66 4.95 6.30
CA VAL A 66 4.55 6.12 6.47
C VAL A 66 5.93 5.69 6.97
N GLY A 67 5.97 4.68 7.83
CA GLY A 67 7.23 4.19 8.41
C GLY A 67 7.10 2.81 9.02
N ARG A 68 8.24 2.22 9.34
CA ARG A 68 8.35 0.84 9.83
C ARG A 68 9.38 0.74 10.94
N ALA A 69 9.20 -0.24 11.81
CA ALA A 69 10.24 -0.69 12.73
C ALA A 69 10.15 -2.19 12.98
N PRO A 70 11.29 -2.90 13.10
CA PRO A 70 11.27 -4.29 13.52
C PRO A 70 10.82 -4.40 14.98
N ILE A 71 10.04 -5.43 15.30
CA ILE A 71 9.66 -5.74 16.68
C ILE A 71 10.85 -6.42 17.37
N PRO A 72 11.41 -5.85 18.46
CA PRO A 72 12.50 -6.46 19.18
C PRO A 72 12.05 -7.80 19.79
N ARG A 73 12.77 -8.89 19.50
CA ARG A 73 12.47 -10.21 20.07
C ARG A 73 12.66 -10.26 21.59
N ARG A 74 13.60 -9.47 22.13
CA ARG A 74 14.02 -9.51 23.54
C ARG A 74 13.33 -8.47 24.43
N GLN A 75 12.67 -7.48 23.86
CA GLN A 75 12.00 -6.40 24.58
C GLN A 75 10.65 -6.10 23.91
N ARG A 76 9.65 -6.95 24.18
CA ARG A 76 8.29 -6.78 23.62
C ARG A 76 7.59 -5.50 24.12
N ASN A 77 7.93 -5.03 25.32
CA ASN A 77 7.38 -3.83 25.94
C ASN A 77 8.36 -2.64 25.87
N GLY A 78 9.45 -2.76 25.10
CA GLY A 78 10.44 -1.71 24.93
C GLY A 78 9.99 -0.64 23.94
N PHE A 79 10.62 0.52 24.02
CA PHE A 79 10.45 1.57 23.02
C PHE A 79 11.12 1.16 21.70
N VAL A 80 10.48 1.48 20.59
CA VAL A 80 10.98 1.15 19.26
C VAL A 80 11.08 2.43 18.42
N ARG A 81 12.23 2.65 17.79
CA ARG A 81 12.41 3.75 16.85
C ARG A 81 11.77 3.39 15.51
N LEU A 82 10.74 4.15 15.12
CA LEU A 82 10.18 4.10 13.77
C LEU A 82 11.13 4.76 12.77
N LYS A 83 11.48 4.04 11.70
CA LYS A 83 12.16 4.59 10.54
C LYS A 83 11.11 4.96 9.50
N LEU A 84 11.15 6.18 9.00
CA LEU A 84 10.28 6.59 7.91
C LEU A 84 10.65 5.85 6.63
N ASN A 85 9.63 5.56 5.81
CA ASN A 85 9.84 5.03 4.47
C ASN A 85 10.47 6.11 3.58
N ASP A 86 10.95 5.70 2.42
CA ASP A 86 11.55 6.64 1.45
C ASP A 86 10.55 7.75 1.08
N ASP A 87 11.09 8.95 0.85
CA ASP A 87 10.35 10.18 0.54
C ASP A 87 9.44 10.70 1.67
N TRP A 88 9.42 10.05 2.84
CA TRP A 88 8.76 10.56 4.03
C TRP A 88 9.74 11.32 4.93
N GLN A 89 9.33 12.51 5.33
CA GLN A 89 10.08 13.35 6.25
C GLN A 89 9.19 14.00 7.30
N LEU A 90 9.81 14.51 8.36
CA LEU A 90 9.14 15.31 9.37
C LEU A 90 9.29 16.78 9.04
N GLU A 91 8.16 17.50 9.00
CA GLU A 91 8.13 18.93 8.74
C GLU A 91 7.36 19.67 9.84
N ARG A 92 7.68 20.95 9.98
CA ARG A 92 6.96 21.90 10.83
C ARG A 92 6.57 23.11 9.99
N ARG A 93 5.44 23.71 10.31
CA ARG A 93 5.04 24.99 9.73
C ARG A 93 5.70 26.12 10.51
N ALA A 94 6.08 27.17 9.79
CA ALA A 94 6.40 28.45 10.40
C ALA A 94 5.34 29.47 10.00
N TYR A 95 4.94 30.33 10.93
CA TYR A 95 4.07 31.46 10.70
C TYR A 95 4.71 32.70 11.32
N GLN A 96 4.93 33.75 10.52
CA GLN A 96 5.58 34.99 10.96
C GLN A 96 6.92 34.76 11.69
N GLY A 97 7.74 33.82 11.20
CA GLY A 97 9.03 33.46 11.81
C GLY A 97 8.93 32.57 13.05
N GLN A 98 7.73 32.29 13.56
CA GLN A 98 7.52 31.35 14.66
C GLN A 98 7.22 29.95 14.16
N THR A 99 7.99 28.96 14.61
CA THR A 99 7.73 27.55 14.31
C THR A 99 6.55 27.06 15.13
N LEU A 100 5.52 26.55 14.46
CA LEU A 100 4.34 25.99 15.10
C LEU A 100 4.67 24.64 15.76
N SER A 101 3.94 24.34 16.83
CA SER A 101 4.12 23.09 17.58
C SER A 101 3.72 21.86 16.76
N HIS A 102 2.83 21.96 15.77
CA HIS A 102 2.32 20.78 15.06
C HIS A 102 3.35 20.14 14.11
N LEU A 103 3.47 18.80 14.15
CA LEU A 103 4.38 18.03 13.28
C LEU A 103 3.64 17.38 12.12
N TYR A 104 4.28 17.35 10.96
CA TYR A 104 3.75 16.74 9.76
C TYR A 104 4.63 15.58 9.29
N PHE A 105 4.01 14.43 9.02
CA PHE A 105 4.62 13.44 8.12
C PHE A 105 4.35 13.89 6.69
N ALA A 106 5.38 14.37 6.03
CA ALA A 106 5.32 14.96 4.71
C ALA A 106 5.86 14.01 3.66
N ASN A 107 5.20 13.97 2.51
CA ASN A 107 5.66 13.28 1.32
C ASN A 107 5.40 14.17 0.08
N PRO A 108 6.35 14.28 -0.86
CA PRO A 108 6.18 15.11 -2.05
C PRO A 108 5.10 14.59 -3.00
N ASP A 109 4.84 13.28 -3.01
CA ASP A 109 3.84 12.69 -3.89
C ASP A 109 2.42 13.17 -3.51
N PRO A 110 1.53 13.42 -4.49
CA PRO A 110 0.14 13.75 -4.24
C PRO A 110 -0.61 12.56 -3.65
N ILE A 111 -1.63 12.84 -2.83
CA ILE A 111 -2.28 11.83 -1.99
C ILE A 111 -2.89 10.67 -2.79
N GLN A 112 -3.41 10.96 -3.99
CA GLN A 112 -4.00 9.95 -4.87
C GLN A 112 -2.97 8.92 -5.35
N LEU A 113 -1.73 9.36 -5.61
CA LEU A 113 -0.64 8.47 -5.98
C LEU A 113 -0.23 7.57 -4.81
N LEU A 114 -0.14 8.14 -3.61
CA LEU A 114 0.12 7.38 -2.38
C LEU A 114 -0.96 6.33 -2.11
N MET A 115 -2.24 6.69 -2.30
CA MET A 115 -3.35 5.75 -2.18
C MET A 115 -3.25 4.61 -3.20
N ALA A 116 -2.99 4.93 -4.47
CA ALA A 116 -2.86 3.94 -5.53
C ALA A 116 -1.69 2.98 -5.26
N ARG A 117 -0.55 3.49 -4.77
CA ARG A 117 0.60 2.68 -4.34
C ARG A 117 0.23 1.77 -3.18
N ALA A 118 -0.49 2.27 -2.18
CA ALA A 118 -0.95 1.47 -1.03
C ALA A 118 -1.88 0.32 -1.45
N ILE A 119 -2.83 0.56 -2.36
CA ILE A 119 -3.72 -0.49 -2.87
C ILE A 119 -2.94 -1.56 -3.63
N ARG A 120 -1.99 -1.18 -4.48
CA ARG A 120 -1.13 -2.14 -5.21
C ARG A 120 -0.32 -3.00 -4.25
N GLN A 121 0.28 -2.39 -3.22
CA GLN A 121 1.04 -3.12 -2.20
C GLN A 121 0.16 -4.09 -1.40
N ALA A 122 -1.06 -3.69 -1.04
CA ALA A 122 -2.01 -4.57 -0.37
C ALA A 122 -2.39 -5.79 -1.24
N ARG A 123 -2.62 -5.58 -2.54
CA ARG A 123 -2.94 -6.65 -3.50
C ARG A 123 -1.76 -7.60 -3.73
N GLY A 124 -0.55 -7.08 -3.91
CA GLY A 124 0.66 -7.89 -4.03
C GLY A 124 0.89 -8.76 -2.78
N SER A 125 0.65 -8.19 -1.60
CA SER A 125 0.74 -8.95 -0.34
C SER A 125 -0.33 -10.04 -0.23
N SER A 126 -1.55 -9.85 -0.75
CA SER A 126 -2.57 -10.90 -0.78
C SER A 126 -2.23 -12.02 -1.76
N MET A 127 -1.64 -11.70 -2.92
CA MET A 127 -1.25 -12.71 -3.91
C MET A 127 -0.05 -13.55 -3.44
N ALA A 128 0.94 -12.92 -2.80
CA ALA A 128 2.05 -13.64 -2.18
C ALA A 128 1.59 -14.62 -1.07
N LYS A 129 0.46 -14.34 -0.41
CA LYS A 129 -0.11 -15.22 0.63
C LYS A 129 -0.79 -16.47 0.05
N LEU A 130 -1.20 -16.45 -1.21
CA LEU A 130 -1.90 -17.58 -1.86
C LEU A 130 -0.96 -18.66 -2.42
N GLY A 131 0.36 -18.44 -2.36
CA GLY A 131 1.34 -19.35 -2.96
C GLY A 131 1.30 -19.34 -4.50
N PRO A 132 2.30 -19.93 -5.18
CA PRO A 132 2.24 -20.08 -6.63
C PRO A 132 1.10 -21.04 -7.00
N SER A 133 0.27 -20.67 -7.98
CA SER A 133 -0.71 -21.59 -8.58
C SER A 133 0.06 -22.78 -9.16
N ARG A 134 -0.09 -23.95 -8.55
CA ARG A 134 0.48 -25.19 -9.05
C ARG A 134 -0.14 -25.46 -10.42
N ALA A 135 0.68 -25.52 -11.48
CA ALA A 135 0.20 -25.82 -12.82
C ALA A 135 -0.58 -27.15 -12.80
N PRO A 136 -1.72 -27.28 -13.51
CA PRO A 136 -2.41 -28.55 -13.60
C PRO A 136 -1.44 -29.59 -14.15
N SER A 137 -1.28 -30.70 -13.41
CA SER A 137 -0.50 -31.84 -13.87
C SER A 137 -1.08 -32.33 -15.18
N MET A 138 -0.23 -32.43 -16.20
CA MET A 138 -0.60 -32.90 -17.54
C MET A 138 -1.37 -34.23 -17.42
N PRO A 139 -2.52 -34.40 -18.09
CA PRO A 139 -3.23 -35.67 -18.07
C PRO A 139 -2.32 -36.77 -18.62
N PRO A 140 -2.44 -38.01 -18.11
CA PRO A 140 -1.60 -39.12 -18.57
C PRO A 140 -1.78 -39.34 -20.08
N PRO A 141 -0.71 -39.73 -20.80
CA PRO A 141 -0.80 -40.00 -22.24
C PRO A 141 -1.78 -41.15 -22.49
N ILE A 142 -2.71 -40.93 -23.42
CA ILE A 142 -3.66 -41.93 -23.89
C ILE A 142 -2.87 -43.02 -24.65
N PRO A 143 -3.09 -44.32 -24.39
CA PRO A 143 -2.40 -45.38 -25.13
C PRO A 143 -2.80 -45.36 -26.62
N PRO A 144 -1.88 -45.70 -27.55
CA PRO A 144 -2.19 -45.67 -28.97
C PRO A 144 -3.17 -46.79 -29.35
N SER A 145 -4.32 -46.42 -29.93
CA SER A 145 -5.24 -47.35 -30.57
C SER A 145 -4.62 -47.92 -31.87
N PRO A 146 -4.82 -49.21 -32.18
CA PRO A 146 -4.31 -49.80 -33.41
C PRO A 146 -5.02 -49.22 -34.64
N LYS A 147 -4.23 -48.91 -35.67
CA LYS A 147 -4.68 -48.36 -36.95
C LYS A 147 -5.32 -49.48 -37.78
N THR A 148 -6.62 -49.37 -38.03
CA THR A 148 -7.28 -50.07 -39.15
C THR A 148 -7.85 -49.04 -40.11
N SER A 149 -7.24 -49.00 -41.29
CA SER A 149 -7.69 -48.23 -42.46
C SER A 149 -9.01 -48.79 -43.00
N ARG A 150 -9.97 -47.91 -43.33
CA ARG A 150 -10.79 -47.99 -44.56
C ARG A 150 -11.79 -46.84 -44.66
N GLY A 151 -11.72 -46.14 -45.78
CA GLY A 151 -12.90 -45.80 -46.60
C GLY A 151 -13.79 -44.64 -46.17
N SER A 152 -13.67 -43.54 -46.92
CA SER A 152 -14.77 -42.77 -47.55
C SER A 152 -16.05 -42.48 -46.74
N SER A 153 -16.36 -41.19 -46.52
CA SER A 153 -17.33 -40.44 -47.34
C SER A 153 -17.92 -39.23 -46.60
N LEU A 154 -18.39 -38.29 -47.42
CA LEU A 154 -19.04 -37.02 -47.13
C LEU A 154 -20.08 -37.04 -46.00
N ALA A 155 -20.14 -35.90 -45.31
CA ALA A 155 -21.31 -35.03 -45.19
C ALA A 155 -21.62 -34.57 -43.75
N SER A 156 -21.75 -33.25 -43.64
CA SER A 156 -22.69 -32.51 -42.81
C SER A 156 -22.69 -32.78 -41.30
N ARG A 157 -22.29 -31.74 -40.55
CA ARG A 157 -23.26 -30.88 -39.86
C ARG A 157 -22.59 -29.64 -39.28
N LEU A 158 -23.09 -28.50 -39.75
CA LEU A 158 -22.98 -27.22 -39.07
C LEU A 158 -23.47 -27.37 -37.63
N SER A 159 -22.87 -26.63 -36.70
CA SER A 159 -23.59 -25.70 -35.80
C SER A 159 -22.67 -25.11 -34.73
N SER A 160 -22.45 -23.80 -34.85
CA SER A 160 -22.38 -22.82 -33.75
C SER A 160 -21.42 -23.07 -32.58
N VAL A 161 -20.25 -22.43 -32.64
CA VAL A 161 -19.65 -21.82 -31.45
C VAL A 161 -19.44 -20.34 -31.74
N GLN A 162 -20.38 -19.55 -31.22
CA GLN A 162 -20.41 -18.10 -31.21
C GLN A 162 -19.04 -17.55 -30.73
N ARG A 163 -18.28 -16.91 -31.61
CA ARG A 163 -17.16 -16.05 -31.20
C ARG A 163 -17.76 -14.79 -30.57
N VAL A 164 -17.73 -14.71 -29.24
CA VAL A 164 -17.97 -13.45 -28.53
C VAL A 164 -16.84 -12.50 -28.91
N ALA A 165 -17.15 -11.56 -29.80
CA ALA A 165 -16.27 -10.46 -30.13
C ALA A 165 -16.04 -9.63 -28.86
N SER A 166 -14.78 -9.53 -28.44
CA SER A 166 -14.34 -8.54 -27.46
C SER A 166 -14.46 -7.15 -28.09
N ALA A 167 -15.57 -6.47 -27.83
CA ALA A 167 -15.67 -5.02 -28.04
C ALA A 167 -14.64 -4.34 -27.13
N GLY A 168 -13.84 -3.45 -27.72
CA GLY A 168 -12.73 -2.75 -27.08
C GLY A 168 -13.15 -1.77 -25.98
N PRO A 169 -12.22 -0.95 -25.48
CA PRO A 169 -12.47 -0.01 -24.40
C PRO A 169 -13.58 0.99 -24.74
N ILE A 170 -14.57 1.11 -23.85
CA ILE A 170 -15.67 2.07 -23.92
C ILE A 170 -15.09 3.50 -23.70
N PRO A 171 -15.25 4.44 -24.64
CA PRO A 171 -14.82 5.82 -24.44
C PRO A 171 -15.74 6.52 -23.43
N LEU A 172 -15.13 7.15 -22.42
CA LEU A 172 -15.84 8.00 -21.46
C LEU A 172 -16.15 9.35 -22.10
N GLN A 173 -17.41 9.74 -22.07
CA GLN A 173 -17.86 11.04 -22.58
C GLN A 173 -17.46 12.15 -21.61
N VAL A 174 -16.66 13.11 -22.05
CA VAL A 174 -16.25 14.27 -21.26
C VAL A 174 -17.28 15.39 -21.42
N ILE A 175 -17.92 15.80 -20.34
CA ILE A 175 -18.81 16.96 -20.31
C ILE A 175 -17.95 18.22 -20.24
N PRO A 176 -18.02 19.15 -21.22
CA PRO A 176 -17.23 20.37 -21.20
C PRO A 176 -17.72 21.31 -20.09
N TYR A 177 -16.80 21.77 -19.24
CA TYR A 177 -17.04 22.81 -18.24
C TYR A 177 -17.11 24.17 -18.92
N LYS A 178 -18.28 24.84 -18.86
CA LYS A 178 -18.39 26.24 -19.25
C LYS A 178 -18.12 27.13 -18.03
N SER A 179 -17.04 27.90 -18.09
CA SER A 179 -16.77 28.98 -17.13
C SER A 179 -17.75 30.12 -17.37
N GLN A 180 -18.64 30.41 -16.42
CA GLN A 180 -19.41 31.65 -16.45
C GLN A 180 -18.53 32.78 -15.90
N ARG A 181 -18.37 33.83 -16.71
CA ARG A 181 -18.04 35.19 -16.26
C ARG A 181 -19.31 36.01 -16.33
#